data_AF-A0A9X7RGK1-F1
#
_entry.id   AF-A0A9X7RGK1-F1
#
_cell.length_a   1.000
_cell.length_b   1.000
_cell.length_c   1.000
_cell.angle_alpha   90.00
_cell.angle_beta   90.00
_cell.angle_gamma   90.00
#
_symmetry.space_group_name_H-M   'P 1'
#
loop_
_entity.id
_entity.type
_entity.pdbx_description
1 polymer ?
#
loop_
_entity_poly.entity_id
_entity_poly.type
_entity_poly.pdbx_seq_one_letter_code
_entity_poly.pdbx_strand_id
1 'polypeptide(L)'
;MTCYRTLPHRLADGLKKGLRLVPVMAATLSLAACQSYDTTGGNVVETLLFSPTFTKNRQDIPSTYNTAYDCRTFTGSGWKGIAGGKVFNFSQKYIISQAGCFKTQGECNAWLAVMSSYIDQPRYIRCNPYTA
;
A
#
# COMPACT_ATOMS: atom_id res chain seq x y z
N MET A 1 19.23 -28.82 -5.72
CA MET A 1 18.47 -29.89 -6.38
C MET A 1 18.32 -29.51 -7.84
N THR A 2 18.89 -30.34 -8.71
CA THR A 2 18.96 -30.19 -10.16
C THR A 2 17.66 -30.67 -10.79
N CYS A 3 17.03 -29.88 -11.66
CA CYS A 3 15.96 -30.34 -12.55
C CYS A 3 16.29 -29.94 -14.00
N TYR A 4 16.60 -30.96 -14.79
CA TYR A 4 16.76 -30.94 -16.24
C TYR A 4 15.40 -30.91 -16.96
N ARG A 5 15.36 -30.33 -18.17
CA ARG A 5 14.74 -30.89 -19.43
C ARG A 5 14.52 -29.76 -20.45
N THR A 6 15.39 -29.63 -21.46
CA THR A 6 15.29 -30.19 -22.84
C THR A 6 14.16 -29.61 -23.70
N LEU A 7 14.59 -28.95 -24.79
CA LEU A 7 13.84 -28.50 -25.95
C LEU A 7 12.93 -29.59 -26.58
N PRO A 8 11.99 -29.19 -27.45
CA PRO A 8 12.32 -29.29 -28.87
C PRO A 8 11.98 -28.01 -29.66
N HIS A 9 12.99 -27.47 -30.33
CA HIS A 9 12.77 -26.80 -31.61
C HIS A 9 12.33 -27.87 -32.62
N ARG A 10 11.17 -27.69 -33.24
CA ARG A 10 10.89 -28.29 -34.55
C ARG A 10 10.41 -27.24 -35.53
N LEU A 11 11.12 -27.25 -36.63
CA LEU A 11 10.98 -26.50 -37.88
C LEU A 11 9.56 -26.64 -38.45
N ALA A 12 9.03 -25.54 -38.96
CA ALA A 12 8.01 -25.56 -40.00
C ALA A 12 8.58 -24.84 -41.22
N ASP A 13 9.02 -25.63 -42.18
CA ASP A 13 9.40 -25.18 -43.52
C ASP A 13 8.16 -24.82 -44.34
N GLY A 14 8.22 -23.65 -44.97
CA GLY A 14 7.66 -23.38 -46.29
C GLY A 14 6.20 -22.89 -46.38
N LEU A 15 6.01 -21.63 -46.79
CA LEU A 15 5.27 -21.31 -48.03
C LEU A 15 5.41 -19.82 -48.46
N LYS A 16 6.11 -19.65 -49.58
CA LYS A 16 5.82 -18.82 -50.78
C LYS A 16 5.43 -17.32 -50.64
N LYS A 17 6.29 -16.53 -51.28
CA LYS A 17 6.01 -15.38 -52.18
C LYS A 17 5.19 -14.22 -51.62
N GLY A 18 5.91 -13.14 -51.31
CA GLY A 18 5.56 -11.79 -51.70
C GLY A 18 4.33 -11.17 -51.04
N LEU A 19 4.51 -10.58 -49.87
CA LEU A 19 3.70 -9.43 -49.46
C LEU A 19 4.50 -8.53 -48.51
N ARG A 20 4.57 -7.24 -48.87
CA ARG A 20 5.29 -6.20 -48.14
C ARG A 20 4.53 -5.82 -46.86
N LEU A 21 5.30 -5.52 -45.80
CA LEU A 21 5.05 -4.57 -44.71
C LEU A 21 3.71 -4.65 -43.96
N VAL A 22 3.75 -5.00 -42.66
CA VAL A 22 3.43 -4.11 -41.50
C VAL A 22 3.91 -4.82 -40.22
N PRO A 23 4.90 -4.33 -39.46
CA PRO A 23 5.10 -4.77 -38.09
C PRO A 23 4.08 -4.04 -37.21
N VAL A 24 2.98 -4.70 -36.86
CA VAL A 24 2.11 -4.24 -35.77
C VAL A 24 2.87 -4.50 -34.47
N MET A 25 3.47 -3.48 -33.89
CA MET A 25 3.95 -3.54 -32.50
C MET A 25 2.73 -3.72 -31.59
N ALA A 26 2.39 -4.97 -31.29
CA ALA A 26 1.52 -5.29 -30.17
C ALA A 26 2.35 -5.13 -28.90
N ALA A 27 2.29 -3.96 -28.28
CA ALA A 27 2.81 -3.75 -26.94
C ALA A 27 1.94 -4.53 -25.94
N THR A 28 2.31 -5.78 -25.66
CA THR A 28 1.74 -6.55 -24.56
C THR A 28 2.35 -6.03 -23.26
N LEU A 29 1.66 -5.11 -22.58
CA LEU A 29 1.91 -4.84 -21.17
C LEU A 29 1.48 -6.06 -20.36
N SER A 30 2.39 -7.02 -20.20
CA SER A 30 2.21 -8.12 -19.26
C SER A 30 2.44 -7.58 -17.84
N LEU A 31 1.34 -7.19 -17.20
CA LEU A 31 1.28 -6.81 -15.80
C LEU A 31 1.45 -8.06 -14.92
N ALA A 32 2.65 -8.63 -14.87
CA ALA A 32 2.98 -9.73 -13.96
C ALA A 32 3.58 -9.18 -12.67
N ALA A 33 2.72 -8.65 -11.80
CA ALA A 33 3.04 -8.41 -10.40
C ALA A 33 2.09 -9.24 -9.52
N CYS A 34 2.22 -10.57 -9.57
CA CYS A 34 1.76 -11.40 -8.46
C CYS A 34 2.76 -11.22 -7.32
N GLN A 35 2.61 -10.15 -6.54
CA GLN A 35 3.27 -10.08 -5.25
C GLN A 35 2.40 -10.84 -4.25
N SER A 36 2.91 -11.96 -3.77
CA SER A 36 2.36 -12.71 -2.66
C SER A 36 2.56 -11.86 -1.39
N TYR A 37 1.51 -11.21 -0.93
CA TYR A 37 1.51 -10.38 0.27
C TYR A 37 1.57 -11.29 1.51
N ASP A 38 2.74 -11.34 2.14
CA ASP A 38 2.95 -11.99 3.44
C ASP A 38 2.46 -11.05 4.55
N THR A 39 1.25 -11.29 5.06
CA THR A 39 0.58 -10.45 6.07
C THR A 39 1.15 -10.59 7.49
N THR A 40 2.31 -11.22 7.66
CA THR A 40 2.79 -11.68 8.97
C THR A 40 3.75 -10.71 9.67
N GLY A 41 4.03 -9.54 9.11
CA GLY A 41 4.91 -8.59 9.80
C GLY A 41 5.08 -7.25 9.13
N GLY A 42 4.40 -6.22 9.66
CA GLY A 42 4.94 -4.87 9.61
C GLY A 42 4.68 -4.08 8.34
N ASN A 43 3.48 -4.15 7.75
CA ASN A 43 3.06 -3.09 6.86
C ASN A 43 1.60 -2.68 7.03
N VAL A 44 1.32 -1.91 8.09
CA VAL A 44 -0.01 -1.29 8.28
C VAL A 44 -0.33 -0.38 7.10
N VAL A 45 0.66 0.23 6.46
CA VAL A 45 0.44 1.04 5.27
C VAL A 45 -0.04 0.16 4.12
N GLU A 46 0.55 -1.03 3.93
CA GLU A 46 0.16 -1.99 2.89
C GLU A 46 -1.25 -2.57 3.14
N THR A 47 -1.50 -3.08 4.35
CA THR A 47 -2.84 -3.59 4.70
C THR A 47 -3.92 -2.52 4.55
N LEU A 48 -3.61 -1.27 4.88
CA LEU A 48 -4.57 -0.17 4.77
C LEU A 48 -4.68 0.40 3.35
N LEU A 49 -3.63 0.35 2.54
CA LEU A 49 -3.70 0.71 1.12
C LEU A 49 -4.52 -0.31 0.32
N PHE A 50 -4.40 -1.60 0.66
CA PHE A 50 -4.97 -2.69 -0.13
C PHE A 50 -6.28 -3.25 0.41
N SER A 51 -6.72 -2.84 1.61
CA SER A 51 -8.05 -3.14 2.14
C SER A 51 -8.67 -1.97 2.90
N PRO A 52 -8.84 -0.78 2.28
CA PRO A 52 -9.54 0.33 2.91
C PRO A 52 -11.00 -0.04 3.14
N THR A 53 -11.40 -0.16 4.41
CA THR A 53 -12.82 -0.24 4.77
C THR A 53 -13.42 1.16 4.61
N PHE A 54 -14.43 1.33 3.74
CA PHE A 54 -15.11 2.62 3.59
C PHE A 54 -15.99 2.98 4.81
N THR A 55 -16.16 2.03 5.73
CA THR A 55 -16.96 2.19 6.93
C THR A 55 -16.24 3.09 7.93
N LYS A 56 -16.83 4.24 8.22
CA LYS A 56 -16.35 5.20 9.23
C LYS A 56 -16.91 4.89 10.61
N ASN A 57 -17.09 3.62 11.00
CA ASN A 57 -17.38 3.34 12.41
C ASN A 57 -16.10 3.57 13.21
N ARG A 58 -16.24 3.93 14.48
CA ARG A 58 -15.10 4.26 15.33
C ARG A 58 -14.11 3.10 15.48
N GLN A 59 -14.62 1.87 15.46
CA GLN A 59 -13.88 0.63 15.59
C GLN A 59 -13.16 0.21 14.30
N ASP A 60 -13.67 0.67 13.15
CA ASP A 60 -13.14 0.34 11.83
C ASP A 60 -12.05 1.32 11.38
N ILE A 61 -11.90 2.45 12.08
CA ILE A 61 -10.83 3.42 11.81
C ILE A 61 -9.50 2.80 12.21
N PRO A 62 -8.51 2.79 11.30
CA PRO A 62 -7.21 2.20 11.57
C PRO A 62 -6.53 2.77 12.80
N SER A 63 -5.92 1.89 13.58
CA SER A 63 -5.13 2.22 14.76
C SER A 63 -3.76 1.56 14.66
N THR A 64 -2.75 2.28 15.11
CA THR A 64 -1.36 1.82 15.21
C THR A 64 -1.04 1.25 16.59
N TYR A 65 -1.97 1.29 17.54
CA TYR A 65 -1.78 0.81 18.90
C TYR A 65 -1.55 -0.70 18.93
N ASN A 66 -0.59 -1.16 19.75
CA ASN A 66 -0.15 -2.57 19.81
C ASN A 66 0.39 -3.12 18.47
N THR A 67 0.80 -2.27 17.53
CA THR A 67 1.45 -2.69 16.28
C THR A 67 2.93 -2.29 16.28
N ALA A 68 3.68 -2.72 15.26
CA ALA A 68 5.06 -2.26 15.06
C ALA A 68 5.20 -0.73 14.90
N TYR A 69 4.11 -0.03 14.61
CA TYR A 69 4.04 1.42 14.43
C TYR A 69 3.53 2.16 15.66
N ASP A 70 3.32 1.45 16.78
CA ASP A 70 2.98 2.07 18.05
C ASP A 70 4.17 2.90 18.54
N CYS A 71 3.92 4.19 18.75
CA CYS A 71 4.92 5.11 19.27
C CYS A 71 5.43 4.73 20.67
N ARG A 72 4.71 3.90 21.43
CA ARG A 72 5.15 3.43 22.76
C ARG A 72 6.28 2.41 22.69
N THR A 73 6.37 1.66 21.60
CA THR A 73 7.39 0.63 21.37
C THR A 73 8.42 1.04 20.32
N PHE A 74 8.25 2.22 19.73
CA PHE A 74 9.18 2.76 18.76
C PHE A 74 10.51 3.13 19.43
N THR A 75 11.62 2.79 18.79
CA THR A 75 12.97 3.08 19.28
C THR A 75 13.79 3.81 18.22
N GLY A 76 14.63 4.75 18.65
CA GLY A 76 15.51 5.53 17.77
C GLY A 76 14.81 6.73 17.12
N SER A 77 15.41 7.22 16.03
CA SER A 77 14.90 8.37 15.27
C SER A 77 14.06 7.94 14.07
N GLY A 78 13.07 8.76 13.74
CA GLY A 78 12.17 8.57 12.62
C GLY A 78 11.14 9.69 12.53
N TRP A 79 9.90 9.32 12.24
CA TRP A 79 8.81 10.25 11.96
C TRP A 79 7.56 9.85 12.73
N LYS A 80 6.90 10.84 13.34
CA LYS A 80 5.61 10.67 14.00
C LYS A 80 4.52 11.33 13.17
N GLY A 81 3.64 10.50 12.64
CA GLY A 81 2.41 10.91 11.99
C GLY A 81 1.34 11.09 13.05
N ILE A 82 0.60 12.20 12.98
CA ILE A 82 -0.60 12.40 13.78
C ILE A 82 -1.72 12.74 12.81
N ALA A 83 -2.79 11.96 12.87
CA ALA A 83 -4.01 12.16 12.09
C ALA A 83 -5.17 12.41 13.05
N GLY A 84 -5.61 13.65 13.12
CA GLY A 84 -6.67 14.10 13.99
C GLY A 84 -7.68 14.99 13.28
N GLY A 85 -8.94 14.80 13.61
CA GLY A 85 -10.04 15.52 12.99
C GLY A 85 -11.40 15.05 13.46
N LYS A 86 -12.46 15.58 12.84
CA LYS A 86 -13.83 15.12 13.07
C LYS A 86 -14.22 14.14 11.97
N VAL A 87 -14.92 13.10 12.39
CA VAL A 87 -15.52 12.09 11.52
C VAL A 87 -17.04 12.21 11.66
N PHE A 88 -17.73 12.17 10.53
CA PHE A 88 -19.19 12.11 10.45
C PHE A 88 -19.56 10.76 9.84
N ASN A 89 -20.33 9.98 10.59
CA ASN A 89 -20.84 8.69 10.16
C ASN A 89 -22.35 8.66 10.42
N PHE A 90 -23.13 8.98 9.39
CA PHE A 90 -24.57 9.22 9.49
C PHE A 90 -24.89 10.21 10.63
N SER A 91 -25.62 9.76 11.66
CA SER A 91 -26.01 10.57 12.82
C SER A 91 -24.89 10.73 13.86
N GLN A 92 -23.79 9.99 13.72
CA GLN A 92 -22.68 10.02 14.67
C GLN A 92 -21.62 11.03 14.25
N LYS A 93 -21.21 11.85 15.21
CA LYS A 93 -20.11 12.80 15.05
C LYS A 93 -19.14 12.63 16.20
N TYR A 94 -17.87 12.38 15.89
CA TYR A 94 -16.85 12.23 16.91
C TYR A 94 -15.50 12.74 16.42
N ILE A 95 -14.59 12.95 17.38
CA ILE A 95 -13.22 13.37 17.12
C ILE A 95 -12.33 12.13 17.21
N ILE A 96 -11.41 12.00 16.27
CA ILE A 96 -10.32 11.03 16.34
C ILE A 96 -8.99 11.77 16.44
N SER A 97 -8.01 11.09 17.03
CA SER A 97 -6.62 11.50 17.05
C SER A 97 -5.78 10.25 17.14
N GLN A 98 -5.34 9.74 15.99
CA GLN A 98 -4.43 8.59 15.91
C GLN A 98 -3.01 9.08 15.72
N ALA A 99 -2.04 8.31 16.22
CA ALA A 99 -0.63 8.62 16.05
C ALA A 99 0.17 7.35 15.72
N GLY A 100 0.95 7.39 14.65
CA GLY A 100 1.86 6.31 14.25
C GLY A 100 3.30 6.79 14.21
N CYS A 101 4.23 5.91 14.55
CA CYS A 101 5.66 6.16 14.46
C CYS A 101 6.31 5.29 13.39
N PHE A 102 7.06 5.90 12.49
CA PHE A 102 7.58 5.32 11.25
C PHE A 102 9.08 5.59 11.13
N LYS A 103 9.80 4.72 10.43
CA LYS A 103 11.24 4.90 10.20
C LYS A 103 11.51 5.94 9.12
N THR A 104 10.67 5.97 8.09
CA THR A 104 10.83 6.89 6.95
C THR A 104 9.71 7.92 6.87
N GLN A 105 10.01 9.06 6.23
CA GLN A 105 9.01 10.09 5.96
C GLN A 105 7.93 9.60 4.99
N GLY A 106 8.32 8.77 4.02
CA GLY A 106 7.41 8.20 3.02
C GLY A 106 6.32 7.33 3.65
N GLU A 107 6.70 6.43 4.56
CA GLU A 107 5.73 5.61 5.31
C GLU A 107 4.77 6.45 6.13
N CYS A 108 5.31 7.49 6.79
CA CYS A 108 4.50 8.40 7.58
C CYS A 108 3.46 9.13 6.70
N ASN A 109 3.88 9.67 5.56
CA ASN A 109 2.98 10.37 4.63
C ASN A 109 1.94 9.42 4.02
N ALA A 110 2.33 8.19 3.68
CA ALA A 110 1.42 7.19 3.14
C ALA A 110 0.34 6.81 4.18
N TRP A 111 0.74 6.61 5.44
CA TRP A 111 -0.21 6.38 6.52
C TRP A 111 -1.16 7.58 6.73
N LEU A 112 -0.66 8.81 6.67
CA LEU A 112 -1.52 9.99 6.75
C LEU A 112 -2.50 10.10 5.59
N ALA A 113 -2.09 9.72 4.36
CA ALA A 113 -2.97 9.72 3.21
C ALA A 113 -4.15 8.75 3.41
N VAL A 114 -3.88 7.54 3.92
CA VAL A 114 -4.94 6.61 4.34
C VAL A 114 -5.80 7.24 5.43
N MET A 115 -5.22 7.71 6.53
CA MET A 115 -6.01 8.25 7.64
C MET A 115 -6.86 9.46 7.24
N SER A 116 -6.40 10.24 6.26
CA SER A 116 -7.14 11.39 5.73
C SER A 116 -8.46 10.99 5.06
N SER A 117 -8.56 9.81 4.45
CA SER A 117 -9.82 9.35 3.83
C SER A 117 -10.92 9.06 4.85
N TYR A 118 -10.53 8.75 6.09
CA TYR A 118 -11.46 8.52 7.20
C TYR A 118 -11.91 9.82 7.89
N ILE A 119 -11.19 10.92 7.68
CA ILE A 119 -11.41 12.19 8.39
C ILE A 119 -12.11 13.20 7.47
N ASP A 120 -13.37 13.52 7.77
CA ASP A 120 -14.14 14.50 6.99
C ASP A 120 -13.68 15.94 7.23
N GLN A 121 -13.32 16.28 8.47
CA GLN A 121 -12.80 17.61 8.83
C GLN A 121 -11.44 17.46 9.51
N PRO A 122 -10.35 17.52 8.72
CA PRO A 122 -8.99 17.54 9.24
C PRO A 122 -8.79 18.69 10.23
N ARG A 123 -8.27 18.39 11.42
CA ARG A 123 -7.80 19.42 12.36
C ARG A 123 -6.29 19.46 12.43
N TYR A 124 -5.65 18.30 12.35
CA TYR A 124 -4.21 18.16 12.44
C TYR A 124 -3.79 16.88 11.73
N ILE A 125 -3.16 17.01 10.57
CA ILE A 125 -2.66 15.88 9.78
C ILE A 125 -1.25 16.25 9.33
N ARG A 126 -0.23 15.72 10.02
CA ARG A 126 1.17 15.98 9.64
C ARG A 126 2.14 14.94 10.18
N CYS A 127 3.25 14.80 9.48
CA CYS A 127 4.43 14.06 9.89
C CYS A 127 5.44 15.03 10.48
N ASN A 128 5.92 14.76 11.68
CA ASN A 128 7.02 15.51 12.30
C ASN A 128 8.20 14.56 12.57
N PRO A 129 9.45 15.05 12.52
CA PRO A 129 10.58 14.30 13.05
C PRO A 129 10.32 13.87 14.49
N TYR A 130 10.71 12.65 14.83
CA TYR A 130 10.49 12.06 16.14
C TYR A 130 11.66 11.18 16.56
N THR A 131 12.06 11.31 17.82
CA THR A 131 13.06 10.46 18.47
C THR A 131 12.48 10.01 19.80
N ALA A 132 12.51 8.69 20.03
CA ALA A 132 11.99 8.06 21.24
C ALA A 132 13.06 7.90 22.31
#